data_AF-A0A8H3AT55-F1
#
_entry.id   AF-A0A8H3AT55-F1
#
_cell.length_a   1.000
_cell.length_b   1.000
_cell.length_c   1.000
_cell.angle_alpha   90.00
_cell.angle_beta   90.00
_cell.angle_gamma   90.00
#
_symmetry.space_group_name_H-M   'P 1'
#
loop_
_entity.id
_entity.type
_entity.pdbx_description
1 polymer ?
#
loop_
_entity_poly.entity_id
_entity_poly.type
_entity_poly.pdbx_seq_one_letter_code
_entity_poly.pdbx_strand_id
1 'polypeptide(L)'
;MPQSGSGHRIPCSTTEDIPEVVFETQSDFNDLGGHPIYVASALMENSVQPCKCAPHLEPPCRVPYGGAEYCHEGRYDILPVTQEMEWVPVSNGGLPYGRTPVEGGYEGENPLYHAYAEINGVKVPGKTGAHLGGANIAFGGREMSFSDNYYILCWREEQHY
;
A
#
# COMPACT_ATOMS: atom_id res chain seq x y z
N MET A 1 -7.92 13.78 19.05
CA MET A 1 -8.04 12.31 19.06
C MET A 1 -6.68 11.77 18.65
N PRO A 2 -6.12 10.73 19.28
CA PRO A 2 -4.94 10.09 18.72
C PRO A 2 -5.29 9.59 17.32
N GLN A 3 -4.46 9.93 16.34
CA GLN A 3 -4.63 9.48 14.98
C GLN A 3 -4.45 7.95 14.97
N SER A 4 -5.38 7.21 14.36
CA SER A 4 -5.26 5.75 14.23
C SER A 4 -3.94 5.43 13.51
N GLY A 5 -3.18 4.45 13.99
CA GLY A 5 -1.91 4.04 13.36
C GLY A 5 -2.05 3.64 11.88
N SER A 6 -3.28 3.31 11.44
CA SER A 6 -3.65 2.94 10.07
C SER A 6 -4.15 4.09 9.19
N GLY A 7 -4.38 5.28 9.74
CA GLY A 7 -4.89 6.46 9.03
C GLY A 7 -6.37 6.39 8.67
N HIS A 8 -6.92 7.48 8.12
CA HIS A 8 -8.31 7.52 7.65
C HIS A 8 -8.44 6.76 6.33
N ARG A 9 -9.41 5.85 6.25
CA ARG A 9 -9.63 4.96 5.10
C ARG A 9 -10.94 5.26 4.40
N ILE A 10 -10.95 5.07 3.08
CA ILE A 10 -12.17 5.09 2.27
C ILE A 10 -12.56 3.63 1.98
N PRO A 11 -13.66 3.12 2.58
CA PRO A 11 -14.09 1.74 2.38
C PRO A 11 -14.67 1.55 0.97
N CYS A 12 -14.30 0.44 0.34
CA CYS A 12 -14.71 0.09 -1.02
C CYS A 12 -15.04 -1.42 -1.11
N SER A 13 -15.71 -1.81 -2.21
CA SER A 13 -16.02 -3.21 -2.55
C SER A 13 -15.90 -3.41 -4.06
N THR A 14 -15.66 -4.63 -4.54
CA THR A 14 -15.75 -4.95 -5.98
C THR A 14 -17.19 -5.07 -6.48
N THR A 15 -18.17 -5.00 -5.58
CA THR A 15 -19.60 -5.07 -5.92
C THR A 15 -20.26 -3.71 -6.10
N GLU A 16 -19.51 -2.62 -5.88
CA GLU A 16 -19.99 -1.24 -5.89
C GLU A 16 -18.99 -0.37 -6.65
N ASP A 17 -19.46 0.75 -7.20
CA ASP A 17 -18.55 1.72 -7.81
C ASP A 17 -17.62 2.33 -6.76
N ILE A 18 -16.40 2.65 -7.18
CA ILE A 18 -15.43 3.33 -6.31
C ILE A 18 -15.98 4.72 -5.94
N PRO A 19 -16.06 5.08 -4.63
CA PRO A 19 -16.62 6.36 -4.20
C PRO A 19 -15.93 7.55 -4.87
N GLU A 20 -16.70 8.55 -5.33
CA GLU A 20 -16.16 9.72 -6.04
C GLU A 20 -15.06 10.46 -5.26
N VAL A 21 -15.19 10.50 -3.93
CA VAL A 21 -14.21 11.11 -3.02
C VAL A 21 -12.81 10.52 -3.16
N VAL A 22 -12.65 9.29 -3.65
CA VAL A 22 -11.33 8.70 -3.95
C VAL A 22 -10.61 9.51 -5.03
N PHE A 23 -11.32 9.91 -6.07
CA PHE A 23 -10.75 10.65 -7.21
C PHE A 23 -10.46 12.12 -6.87
N GLU A 24 -11.00 12.63 -5.76
CA GLU A 24 -10.65 13.93 -5.19
C GLU A 24 -9.33 13.88 -4.39
N THR A 25 -8.86 12.68 -4.03
CA THR A 25 -7.59 12.52 -3.31
C THR A 25 -6.39 12.60 -4.25
N GLN A 26 -5.30 13.18 -3.78
CA GLN A 26 -4.06 13.22 -4.54
C GLN A 26 -3.43 11.82 -4.58
N SER A 27 -3.03 11.38 -5.78
CA SER A 27 -2.12 10.25 -5.95
C SER A 27 -0.84 10.68 -6.65
N ASP A 28 0.28 10.29 -6.06
CA ASP A 28 1.61 10.43 -6.66
C ASP A 28 2.02 9.17 -7.47
N PHE A 29 1.10 8.21 -7.64
CA PHE A 29 1.34 6.93 -8.29
C PHE A 29 0.52 6.82 -9.57
N ASN A 30 1.18 6.46 -10.68
CA ASN A 30 0.53 6.18 -11.95
C ASN A 30 1.07 4.86 -12.52
N ASP A 31 0.24 4.15 -13.27
CA ASP A 31 0.69 3.00 -14.04
C ASP A 31 1.53 3.42 -15.27
N LEU A 32 1.99 2.45 -16.06
CA LEU A 32 2.73 2.71 -17.30
C LEU A 32 1.91 3.43 -18.38
N GLY A 33 0.58 3.40 -18.28
CA GLY A 33 -0.34 4.12 -19.16
C GLY A 33 -0.68 5.54 -18.68
N GLY A 34 -0.18 5.96 -17.51
CA GLY A 34 -0.49 7.24 -16.90
C GLY A 34 -1.81 7.30 -16.13
N HIS A 35 -2.44 6.15 -15.85
CA HIS A 35 -3.65 6.10 -15.03
C HIS A 35 -3.29 6.12 -13.53
N PRO A 36 -4.08 6.80 -12.68
CA PRO A 36 -3.81 6.87 -11.25
C PRO A 36 -3.91 5.50 -10.60
N ILE A 37 -2.99 5.26 -9.67
CA ILE A 37 -2.95 4.11 -8.77
C ILE A 37 -3.09 4.64 -7.34
N TYR A 38 -3.82 3.93 -6.49
CA TYR A 38 -3.99 4.28 -5.08
C TYR A 38 -3.37 3.22 -4.18
N VAL A 39 -2.92 3.67 -3.00
CA VAL A 39 -2.50 2.79 -1.91
C VAL A 39 -3.74 2.19 -1.28
N ALA A 40 -3.81 0.87 -1.16
CA ALA A 40 -4.99 0.18 -0.65
C ALA A 40 -4.62 -1.00 0.26
N SER A 41 -5.62 -1.50 0.98
CA SER A 41 -5.54 -2.70 1.80
C SER A 41 -6.69 -3.63 1.42
N ALA A 42 -6.38 -4.81 0.89
CA ALA A 42 -7.37 -5.84 0.57
C ALA A 42 -7.72 -6.67 1.82
N LEU A 43 -9.00 -6.83 2.12
CA LEU A 43 -9.47 -7.65 3.23
C LEU A 43 -9.68 -9.09 2.74
N MET A 44 -8.78 -10.00 3.13
CA MET A 44 -8.85 -11.43 2.84
C MET A 44 -9.37 -12.19 4.07
N GLU A 45 -9.72 -13.47 3.90
CA GLU A 45 -10.37 -14.29 4.95
C GLU A 45 -9.66 -14.22 6.32
N ASN A 46 -8.32 -14.28 6.33
CA ASN A 46 -7.52 -14.32 7.55
C ASN A 46 -6.36 -13.29 7.55
N SER A 47 -6.38 -12.31 6.64
CA SER A 47 -5.32 -11.30 6.54
C SER A 47 -5.82 -10.00 5.93
N VAL A 48 -5.10 -8.92 6.18
CA VAL A 48 -5.31 -7.64 5.50
C VAL A 48 -4.02 -7.31 4.76
N GLN A 49 -4.09 -7.24 3.43
CA GLN A 49 -2.90 -7.19 2.58
C GLN A 49 -2.77 -5.82 1.91
N PRO A 50 -1.71 -5.03 2.21
CA PRO A 50 -1.39 -3.83 1.46
C PRO A 50 -1.17 -4.13 -0.02
N CYS A 51 -1.75 -3.32 -0.89
CA CYS A 51 -1.81 -3.56 -2.31
C CYS A 51 -1.93 -2.26 -3.11
N LYS A 52 -1.94 -2.38 -4.43
CA LYS A 52 -2.30 -1.28 -5.34
C LYS A 52 -3.77 -1.41 -5.74
N CYS A 53 -4.46 -0.28 -5.80
CA CYS A 53 -5.79 -0.14 -6.41
C CYS A 53 -5.67 0.71 -7.67
N ALA A 54 -6.05 0.17 -8.82
CA ALA A 54 -6.07 0.86 -10.10
C ALA A 54 -7.52 0.85 -10.62
N PRO A 55 -8.28 1.96 -10.46
CA PRO A 55 -9.71 2.01 -10.77
C PRO A 55 -10.10 1.63 -12.20
N HIS A 56 -9.16 1.69 -13.15
CA HIS A 56 -9.39 1.32 -14.54
C HIS A 56 -9.25 -0.18 -14.82
N LEU A 57 -8.88 -0.99 -13.82
CA LEU A 57 -8.77 -2.45 -13.91
C LEU A 57 -10.00 -3.13 -13.30
N GLU A 58 -10.28 -4.35 -13.75
CA GLU A 58 -11.31 -5.23 -13.19
C GLU A 58 -10.68 -6.56 -12.73
N PRO A 59 -10.75 -6.93 -11.44
CA PRO A 59 -11.08 -6.05 -10.31
C PRO A 59 -10.02 -4.93 -10.14
N PRO A 60 -10.27 -3.89 -9.35
CA PRO A 60 -9.34 -2.75 -9.24
C PRO A 60 -8.09 -3.06 -8.40
N CYS A 61 -8.17 -3.99 -7.46
CA CYS A 61 -7.06 -4.32 -6.55
C CYS A 61 -6.15 -5.44 -7.08
N ARG A 62 -4.84 -5.26 -6.91
CA ARG A 62 -3.80 -6.25 -7.24
C ARG A 62 -2.90 -6.48 -6.04
N VAL A 63 -3.00 -7.66 -5.44
CA VAL A 63 -2.35 -8.02 -4.17
C VAL A 63 -1.10 -8.86 -4.45
N PRO A 64 0.08 -8.48 -3.91
CA PRO A 64 1.25 -9.36 -3.93
C PRO A 64 1.06 -10.50 -2.92
N TYR A 65 0.82 -11.73 -3.41
CA TYR A 65 0.57 -12.87 -2.53
C TYR A 65 0.97 -14.20 -3.18
N GLY A 66 1.71 -15.04 -2.45
CA GLY A 66 2.03 -16.41 -2.86
C GLY A 66 2.86 -16.52 -4.15
N GLY A 67 3.69 -15.52 -4.47
CA GLY A 67 4.49 -15.46 -5.70
C GLY A 67 3.75 -14.86 -6.90
N ALA A 68 2.48 -14.49 -6.75
CA ALA A 68 1.62 -14.01 -7.83
C ALA A 68 1.09 -12.59 -7.58
N GLU A 69 0.69 -11.93 -8.66
CA GLU A 69 -0.17 -10.75 -8.60
C GLU A 69 -1.62 -11.24 -8.57
N TYR A 70 -2.22 -11.25 -7.38
CA TYR A 70 -3.57 -11.74 -7.15
C TYR A 70 -4.62 -10.65 -7.42
N CYS A 71 -5.63 -10.97 -8.23
CA CYS A 71 -6.80 -10.13 -8.42
C CYS A 71 -7.75 -10.29 -7.23
N HIS A 72 -7.92 -9.22 -6.43
CA HIS A 72 -8.73 -9.28 -5.23
C HIS A 72 -10.20 -8.97 -5.50
N GLU A 73 -11.10 -9.79 -4.94
CA GLU A 73 -12.54 -9.65 -4.99
C GLU A 73 -13.10 -9.42 -3.57
N GLY A 74 -14.09 -8.54 -3.43
CA GLY A 74 -14.72 -8.20 -2.16
C GLY A 74 -14.23 -6.87 -1.59
N ARG A 75 -14.15 -6.77 -0.25
CA ARG A 75 -13.87 -5.50 0.43
C ARG A 75 -12.39 -5.12 0.39
N TYR A 76 -12.14 -3.84 0.22
CA TYR A 76 -10.82 -3.23 0.32
C TYR A 76 -10.96 -1.78 0.78
N ASP A 77 -9.91 -1.26 1.40
CA ASP A 77 -9.87 0.09 1.91
C ASP A 77 -8.78 0.89 1.20
N ILE A 78 -9.14 2.00 0.58
CA ILE A 78 -8.17 2.94 0.01
C ILE A 78 -7.63 3.83 1.13
N LEU A 79 -6.31 4.03 1.17
CA LEU A 79 -5.64 5.01 2.02
C LEU A 79 -5.26 6.23 1.19
N PRO A 80 -5.96 7.36 1.35
CA PRO A 80 -5.46 8.64 0.89
C PRO A 80 -4.12 8.95 1.58
N VAL A 81 -3.07 9.14 0.79
CA VAL A 81 -1.77 9.57 1.33
C VAL A 81 -1.83 11.07 1.55
N THR A 82 -1.68 11.50 2.81
CA THR A 82 -1.83 12.91 3.20
C THR A 82 -0.47 13.57 3.44
N GLN A 83 -0.47 14.90 3.64
CA GLN A 83 0.73 15.67 3.97
C GLN A 83 1.30 15.37 5.37
N GLU A 84 0.56 14.61 6.19
CA GLU A 84 1.00 14.13 7.50
C GLU A 84 1.78 12.82 7.38
N MET A 85 1.94 12.29 6.17
CA MET A 85 2.69 11.09 5.89
C MET A 85 3.93 11.40 5.05
N GLU A 86 4.90 10.50 5.10
CA GLU A 86 6.11 10.57 4.28
C GLU A 86 6.59 9.19 3.89
N TRP A 87 7.15 9.10 2.68
CA TRP A 87 7.79 7.89 2.19
C TRP A 87 9.26 7.87 2.59
N VAL A 88 9.66 6.83 3.32
CA VAL A 88 11.00 6.72 3.91
C VAL A 88 11.75 5.57 3.22
N PRO A 89 12.97 5.81 2.69
CA PRO A 89 13.75 4.73 2.08
C PRO A 89 14.20 3.73 3.15
N VAL A 90 14.03 2.45 2.86
CA VAL A 90 14.39 1.35 3.76
C VAL A 90 14.95 0.17 2.96
N SER A 91 15.50 -0.81 3.68
CA SER A 91 16.03 -2.04 3.08
C SER A 91 15.91 -3.19 4.07
N ASN A 92 15.97 -4.42 3.56
CA ASN A 92 16.08 -5.68 4.27
C ASN A 92 14.97 -5.91 5.32
N GLY A 93 13.75 -5.42 5.04
CA GLY A 93 12.62 -5.50 5.97
C GLY A 93 12.74 -4.56 7.18
N GLY A 94 13.74 -3.67 7.18
CA GLY A 94 13.98 -2.74 8.29
C GLY A 94 12.86 -1.72 8.45
N LEU A 95 12.51 -1.44 9.70
CA LEU A 95 11.66 -0.29 10.05
C LEU A 95 12.56 0.94 10.32
N PRO A 96 12.20 2.12 9.82
CA PRO A 96 13.02 3.32 9.95
C PRO A 96 13.05 3.79 11.41
N TYR A 97 14.25 4.00 11.95
CA TYR A 97 14.43 4.45 13.34
C TYR A 97 13.83 5.85 13.56
N GLY A 98 13.12 6.03 14.68
CA GLY A 98 12.52 7.32 15.04
C GLY A 98 11.38 7.75 14.09
N ARG A 99 10.73 6.78 13.45
CA ARG A 99 9.56 6.99 12.59
C ARG A 99 8.49 5.96 12.95
N THR A 100 7.23 6.34 12.75
CA THR A 100 6.09 5.44 12.98
C THR A 100 5.52 4.99 11.63
N PRO A 101 5.69 3.73 11.22
CA PRO A 101 5.10 3.19 9.99
C PRO A 101 3.57 3.25 10.01
N VAL A 102 2.95 3.54 8.86
CA VAL A 102 1.49 3.50 8.71
C VAL A 102 1.06 2.03 8.54
N GLU A 103 0.25 1.53 9.47
CA GLU A 103 -0.23 0.16 9.44
C GLU A 103 -1.13 -0.06 8.22
N GLY A 104 -0.75 -1.02 7.37
CA GLY A 104 -1.50 -1.39 6.17
C GLY A 104 -2.30 -2.67 6.32
N GLY A 105 -2.00 -3.48 7.33
CA GLY A 105 -2.71 -4.72 7.61
C GLY A 105 -1.86 -5.70 8.40
N TYR A 106 -2.11 -7.00 8.20
CA TYR A 106 -1.42 -8.07 8.91
C TYR A 106 -1.50 -9.39 8.16
N GLU A 107 -0.55 -10.28 8.44
CA GLU A 107 -0.55 -11.68 8.03
C GLU A 107 -0.22 -12.56 9.24
N GLY A 108 -1.23 -13.27 9.75
CA GLY A 108 -1.14 -13.92 11.06
C GLY A 108 -0.94 -12.90 12.19
N GLU A 109 0.11 -13.09 12.99
CA GLU A 109 0.49 -12.13 14.05
C GLU A 109 1.45 -11.04 13.55
N ASN A 110 1.84 -11.07 12.28
CA ASN A 110 2.83 -10.15 11.74
C ASN A 110 2.16 -8.90 11.15
N PRO A 111 2.53 -7.68 11.58
CA PRO A 111 2.03 -6.47 10.96
C PRO A 111 2.60 -6.31 9.54
N LEU A 112 1.78 -5.71 8.68
CA LEU A 112 2.15 -5.30 7.33
C LEU A 112 1.99 -3.79 7.20
N TYR A 113 2.91 -3.19 6.46
CA TYR A 113 2.96 -1.76 6.21
C TYR A 113 2.89 -1.47 4.72
N HIS A 114 2.43 -0.27 4.38
CA HIS A 114 2.40 0.19 3.01
C HIS A 114 3.81 0.46 2.51
N ALA A 115 4.13 -0.11 1.34
CA ALA A 115 5.39 0.13 0.67
C ALA A 115 5.15 0.54 -0.78
N TYR A 116 6.17 1.12 -1.42
CA TYR A 116 6.29 1.11 -2.86
C TYR A 116 7.72 0.77 -3.29
N ALA A 117 7.86 0.21 -4.48
CA ALA A 117 9.13 0.17 -5.21
C ALA A 117 8.95 0.83 -6.58
N GLU A 118 10.07 1.26 -7.17
CA GLU A 118 10.07 1.78 -8.53
C GLU A 118 10.33 0.66 -9.53
N ILE A 119 9.45 0.52 -10.52
CA ILE A 119 9.54 -0.51 -11.57
C ILE A 119 9.34 0.19 -12.90
N ASN A 120 10.33 0.13 -13.79
CA ASN A 120 10.27 0.79 -15.11
C ASN A 120 9.91 2.28 -15.06
N GLY A 121 10.40 3.01 -14.04
CA GLY A 121 10.15 4.45 -13.87
C GLY A 121 8.80 4.81 -13.25
N VAL A 122 7.96 3.83 -12.89
CA VAL A 122 6.72 4.05 -12.15
C VAL A 122 6.83 3.54 -10.71
N LYS A 123 6.21 4.27 -9.78
CA LYS A 123 6.12 3.85 -8.38
C LYS A 123 4.91 2.94 -8.23
N VAL A 124 5.11 1.76 -7.65
CA VAL A 124 4.05 0.74 -7.54
C VAL A 124 3.84 0.37 -6.07
N PRO A 125 2.65 0.63 -5.50
CA PRO A 125 2.33 0.23 -4.13
C PRO A 125 2.30 -1.28 -3.91
N GLY A 126 2.60 -1.69 -2.68
CA GLY A 126 2.54 -3.07 -2.20
C GLY A 126 2.75 -3.15 -0.70
N LYS A 127 3.33 -4.25 -0.22
CA LYS A 127 3.47 -4.53 1.22
C LYS A 127 4.92 -4.67 1.65
N THR A 128 5.21 -4.33 2.89
CA THR A 128 6.46 -4.68 3.58
C THR A 128 6.19 -5.10 5.01
N GLY A 129 7.12 -5.81 5.60
CA GLY A 129 7.10 -6.23 7.00
C GLY A 129 8.44 -6.85 7.36
N ALA A 130 8.82 -6.79 8.63
CA ALA A 130 10.11 -7.31 9.09
C ALA A 130 10.32 -8.79 8.72
N HIS A 131 9.25 -9.58 8.79
CA HIS A 131 9.25 -11.01 8.43
C HIS A 131 9.39 -11.28 6.92
N LEU A 132 9.13 -10.29 6.05
CA LEU A 132 9.23 -10.43 4.60
C LEU A 132 10.65 -10.17 4.07
N GLY A 133 11.52 -9.53 4.86
CA GLY A 133 12.89 -9.19 4.46
C GLY A 133 12.99 -8.12 3.35
N GLY A 134 11.88 -7.45 3.01
CA GLY A 134 11.82 -6.45 1.94
C GLY A 134 10.40 -5.97 1.66
N ALA A 135 10.20 -5.35 0.50
CA ALA A 135 8.88 -5.07 -0.06
C ALA A 135 8.48 -6.11 -1.10
N ASN A 136 7.21 -6.51 -1.09
CA ASN A 136 6.59 -7.32 -2.12
C ASN A 136 5.58 -6.48 -2.90
N ILE A 137 5.73 -6.46 -4.22
CA ILE A 137 4.98 -5.61 -5.13
C ILE A 137 4.31 -6.46 -6.21
N ALA A 138 3.03 -6.21 -6.46
CA ALA A 138 2.28 -6.85 -7.53
C ALA A 138 2.55 -6.11 -8.86
N PHE A 139 3.18 -6.78 -9.83
CA PHE A 139 3.46 -6.18 -11.14
C PHE A 139 3.60 -7.24 -12.23
N GLY A 140 2.92 -7.04 -13.36
CA GLY A 140 3.05 -7.88 -14.55
C GLY A 140 2.65 -9.34 -14.33
N GLY A 141 1.63 -9.60 -13.50
CA GLY A 141 1.17 -10.95 -13.17
C GLY A 141 1.99 -11.66 -12.08
N ARG A 142 2.99 -11.01 -11.48
CA ARG A 142 3.90 -11.61 -10.50
C ARG A 142 3.99 -10.81 -9.21
N GLU A 143 4.33 -11.50 -8.12
CA GLU A 143 4.86 -10.87 -6.93
C GLU A 143 6.37 -10.67 -7.11
N MET A 144 6.81 -9.42 -7.04
CA MET A 144 8.22 -9.03 -7.12
C MET A 144 8.71 -8.62 -5.73
N SER A 145 9.81 -9.21 -5.27
CA SER A 145 10.41 -8.90 -3.98
C SER A 145 11.62 -7.98 -4.13
N PHE A 146 11.69 -6.97 -3.27
CA PHE A 146 12.74 -5.95 -3.24
C PHE A 146 13.32 -5.88 -1.83
N SER A 147 14.55 -6.37 -1.65
CA SER A 147 15.28 -6.24 -0.38
C SER A 147 15.91 -4.87 -0.20
N ASP A 148 15.99 -4.05 -1.24
CA ASP A 148 16.47 -2.66 -1.19
C ASP A 148 15.68 -1.80 -2.18
N ASN A 149 16.01 -0.51 -2.27
CA ASN A 149 15.40 0.43 -3.22
C ASN A 149 13.86 0.49 -3.15
N TYR A 150 13.31 0.30 -1.94
CA TYR A 150 11.90 0.46 -1.65
C TYR A 150 11.69 1.46 -0.53
N TYR A 151 10.46 1.94 -0.42
CA TYR A 151 10.06 2.94 0.54
C TYR A 151 8.90 2.41 1.37
N ILE A 152 8.88 2.78 2.65
CA ILE A 152 7.77 2.51 3.58
C ILE A 152 7.05 3.82 3.88
N LEU A 153 5.72 3.77 4.01
CA LEU A 153 4.93 4.93 4.42
C LEU A 153 5.01 5.10 5.95
N CYS A 154 5.40 6.27 6.42
CA CYS A 154 5.44 6.62 7.83
C CYS A 154 4.61 7.88 8.09
N TRP A 155 4.13 8.00 9.32
CA TRP A 155 3.65 9.28 9.86
C TRP A 155 4.83 10.24 9.99
N ARG A 156 4.62 11.49 9.58
CA ARG A 156 5.50 12.60 9.91
C ARG A 156 5.33 12.91 11.38
N GLU A 157 6.44 13.00 12.09
CA GLU A 157 6.42 13.49 13.46
C GLU A 157 6.31 15.02 13.45
N GLU A 158 5.41 15.60 14.24
CA GLU A 158 5.37 17.04 14.46
C GLU A 158 6.70 17.48 15.09
N GLN A 159 7.47 18.30 14.39
CA GLN A 159 8.63 18.95 14.98
C GLN A 159 8.12 20.01 15.96
N HIS A 160 7.98 19.63 17.22
CA HIS A 160 7.82 20.61 18.30
C HIS A 160 9.14 21.36 18.46
N TYR A 161 9.22 22.56 17.87
CA TYR A 161 10.25 23.56 18.17
C TYR A 161 9.90 24.37 19.41
#